data_AF-A0A6G8Q605-F1
#
_entry.id   AF-A0A6G8Q605-F1
#
_cell.length_a   1.000
_cell.length_b   1.000
_cell.length_c   1.000
_cell.angle_alpha   90.00
_cell.angle_beta   90.00
_cell.angle_gamma   90.00
#
_symmetry.space_group_name_H-M   'P 1'
#
loop_
_entity.id
_entity.type
_entity.pdbx_description
1 polymer ?
#
loop_
_entity_poly.entity_id
_entity_poly.type
_entity_poly.pdbx_seq_one_letter_code
_entity_poly.pdbx_strand_id
1 'polypeptide(L)'
;MPYMINRQALFVVILLSAFLFAGCSGLFGESPGEQADQAIVEANAAISEHNRSFGEARDTYADVKSEIEAGNDPSAQQDRITEARDAMEEARSRLQEANASLSEVNDLDVDPAVKRYASTLSDAMEAQISAEDREIEFYTLLQEDPALENNRQEALDLLEQVGNDYERAEQAYEEARTLADENPDLIEATS
;
A
#
# COMPACT_ATOMS: atom_id res chain seq x y z
N MET A 1 16.25 28.83 9.04
CA MET A 1 16.40 28.18 7.72
C MET A 1 15.15 27.35 7.53
N PRO A 2 14.32 27.56 6.51
CA PRO A 2 13.11 26.78 6.36
C PRO A 2 13.51 25.41 5.83
N TYR A 3 13.26 24.37 6.61
CA TYR A 3 13.36 23.00 6.14
C TYR A 3 12.25 22.83 5.10
N MET A 4 12.66 22.63 3.85
CA MET A 4 11.75 22.15 2.81
C MET A 4 11.40 20.72 3.20
N ILE A 5 10.27 20.54 3.90
CA ILE A 5 9.65 19.24 4.08
C ILE A 5 9.39 18.73 2.67
N ASN A 6 10.13 17.69 2.29
CA ASN A 6 9.98 17.03 1.01
C ASN A 6 8.62 16.31 1.03
N ARG A 7 7.55 17.06 0.73
CA ARG A 7 6.14 16.59 0.70
C ARG A 7 5.91 15.44 -0.29
N GLN A 8 6.94 15.05 -1.06
CA GLN A 8 6.89 14.00 -2.08
C GLN A 8 7.41 12.64 -1.60
N ALA A 9 8.02 12.53 -0.41
CA ALA A 9 8.73 11.32 0.00
C ALA A 9 7.84 10.17 0.54
N LEU A 10 6.51 10.29 0.53
CA LEU A 10 5.60 9.31 1.14
C LEU A 10 4.41 8.94 0.25
N PHE A 11 4.54 9.14 -1.06
CA PHE A 11 3.57 8.62 -2.02
C PHE A 11 4.10 7.32 -2.61
N VAL A 12 4.02 6.23 -1.84
CA VAL A 12 4.00 4.88 -2.43
C VAL A 12 2.64 4.74 -3.09
N VAL A 13 2.48 5.35 -4.27
CA VAL A 13 1.38 5.02 -5.16
C VAL A 13 1.76 3.71 -5.80
N ILE A 14 1.04 2.65 -5.43
CA ILE A 14 1.22 1.34 -6.05
C ILE A 14 0.78 1.50 -7.52
N LEU A 15 1.77 1.71 -8.40
CA LEU A 15 1.57 1.81 -9.83
C LEU A 15 1.73 0.43 -10.42
N LEU A 16 0.61 -0.26 -10.61
CA LEU A 16 0.59 -1.50 -11.36
C LEU A 16 0.28 -1.21 -12.82
N SER A 17 1.06 -1.83 -13.71
CA SER A 17 0.79 -1.87 -15.13
C SER A 17 -0.62 -2.43 -15.33
N ALA A 18 -1.50 -1.69 -16.02
CA ALA A 18 -2.84 -2.15 -16.31
C ALA A 18 -2.77 -3.32 -17.32
N PHE A 19 -2.80 -4.55 -16.80
CA PHE A 19 -2.88 -5.75 -17.63
C PHE A 19 -4.29 -5.84 -18.20
N LEU A 20 -4.46 -5.48 -19.47
CA LEU A 20 -5.71 -5.72 -20.20
C LEU A 20 -5.63 -7.08 -20.89
N PHE A 21 -5.68 -8.18 -20.11
CA PHE A 21 -5.79 -9.52 -20.68
C PHE A 21 -7.19 -9.73 -21.27
N ALA A 22 -7.34 -9.47 -22.57
CA ALA A 22 -8.56 -9.76 -23.31
C ALA A 22 -8.59 -11.24 -23.72
N GLY A 23 -8.80 -12.15 -22.76
CA GLY A 23 -9.01 -13.58 -23.00
C GLY A 23 -10.46 -13.87 -23.39
N CYS A 24 -10.68 -14.43 -24.58
CA CYS A 24 -12.00 -14.75 -25.13
C CYS A 24 -12.73 -15.82 -24.32
N SER A 25 -13.97 -15.53 -23.91
CA SER A 25 -14.87 -16.43 -23.19
C SER A 25 -14.95 -17.84 -23.80
N GLY A 26 -14.27 -18.80 -23.18
CA GLY A 26 -14.35 -20.23 -23.49
C GLY A 26 -15.49 -20.94 -22.75
N LEU A 27 -16.21 -21.82 -23.46
CA LEU A 27 -17.43 -22.50 -23.02
C LEU A 27 -17.20 -23.74 -22.11
N PHE A 28 -16.02 -23.86 -21.53
CA PHE A 28 -15.56 -24.89 -20.58
C PHE A 28 -14.69 -24.16 -19.55
N GLY A 29 -14.80 -24.51 -18.25
CA GLY A 29 -14.30 -23.71 -17.12
C GLY A 29 -12.94 -23.00 -17.32
N GLU A 30 -12.78 -21.83 -16.69
CA GLU A 30 -11.64 -20.92 -16.87
C GLU A 30 -10.30 -21.65 -16.81
N SER A 31 -9.47 -21.44 -17.84
CA SER A 31 -8.11 -21.94 -17.88
C SER A 31 -7.26 -21.35 -16.73
N PRO A 32 -6.17 -22.00 -16.31
CA PRO A 32 -5.28 -21.44 -15.30
C PRO A 32 -4.75 -20.04 -15.65
N GLY A 33 -4.56 -19.76 -16.95
CA GLY A 33 -4.21 -18.42 -17.42
C GLY A 33 -5.32 -17.41 -17.16
N GLU A 34 -6.56 -17.70 -17.57
CA GLU A 34 -7.72 -16.82 -17.33
C GLU A 34 -7.96 -16.56 -15.83
N GLN A 35 -7.77 -17.58 -14.98
CA GLN A 35 -7.85 -17.42 -13.51
C GLN A 35 -6.75 -16.51 -12.97
N ALA A 36 -5.51 -16.64 -13.45
CA ALA A 36 -4.41 -15.77 -13.03
C ALA A 36 -4.63 -14.32 -13.47
N ASP A 37 -5.11 -14.12 -14.70
CA ASP A 37 -5.44 -12.80 -15.23
C ASP A 37 -6.56 -12.14 -14.41
N GLN A 38 -7.60 -12.91 -14.06
CA GLN A 38 -8.68 -12.42 -13.22
C GLN A 38 -8.18 -12.04 -11.82
N ALA A 39 -7.38 -12.88 -11.17
CA ALA A 39 -6.78 -12.58 -9.87
C ALA A 39 -5.96 -11.29 -9.89
N ILE A 40 -5.19 -11.06 -10.95
CA ILE A 40 -4.42 -9.82 -11.16
C ILE A 40 -5.34 -8.61 -11.36
N VAL A 41 -6.43 -8.75 -12.14
CA VAL A 41 -7.42 -7.68 -12.34
C VAL A 41 -8.12 -7.31 -11.03
N GLU A 42 -8.53 -8.30 -10.25
CA GLU A 42 -9.16 -8.08 -8.94
C GLU A 42 -8.20 -7.40 -7.95
N ALA A 43 -6.95 -7.87 -7.91
CA ALA A 43 -5.91 -7.24 -7.10
C ALA A 43 -5.69 -5.78 -7.50
N ASN A 44 -5.58 -5.48 -8.80
CA ASN A 44 -5.43 -4.11 -9.31
C ASN A 44 -6.62 -3.21 -8.94
N ALA A 45 -7.84 -3.73 -8.99
CA ALA A 45 -9.03 -2.98 -8.59
C ALA A 45 -9.01 -2.65 -7.09
N ALA A 46 -8.68 -3.63 -6.25
CA ALA A 46 -8.55 -3.43 -4.81
C ALA A 46 -7.43 -2.43 -4.47
N ILE A 47 -6.28 -2.50 -5.17
CA ILE A 47 -5.16 -1.56 -5.01
C ILE A 47 -5.55 -0.13 -5.42
N SER A 48 -6.36 0.02 -6.46
CA SER A 48 -6.86 1.33 -6.87
C SER A 48 -7.73 1.96 -5.78
N GLU A 49 -8.60 1.17 -5.14
CA GLU A 49 -9.40 1.64 -4.00
C GLU A 49 -8.53 1.89 -2.76
N HIS A 50 -7.54 1.03 -2.48
CA HIS A 50 -6.52 1.27 -1.46
C HIS A 50 -5.85 2.64 -1.65
N ASN A 51 -5.33 2.92 -2.86
CA ASN A 51 -4.59 4.15 -3.16
C ASN A 51 -5.45 5.40 -2.94
N ARG A 52 -6.77 5.28 -3.13
CA ARG A 52 -7.72 6.36 -2.85
C ARG A 52 -7.81 6.63 -1.35
N SER A 53 -8.16 5.64 -0.54
CA SER A 53 -8.30 5.81 0.91
C SER A 53 -6.97 6.19 1.56
N PHE A 54 -5.86 5.57 1.13
CA PHE A 54 -4.51 5.92 1.57
C PHE A 54 -4.15 7.39 1.25
N GLY A 55 -4.51 7.85 0.05
CA GLY A 55 -4.31 9.24 -0.35
C GLY A 55 -5.09 10.23 0.50
N GLU A 56 -6.30 9.89 0.94
CA GLU A 56 -7.13 10.70 1.82
C GLU A 56 -6.50 10.88 3.22
N ALA A 57 -5.81 9.86 3.73
CA ALA A 57 -5.11 9.93 5.03
C ALA A 57 -3.78 10.70 5.00
N ARG A 58 -3.08 10.72 3.85
CA ARG A 58 -1.68 11.17 3.76
C ARG A 58 -1.43 12.62 4.12
N ASP A 59 -2.32 13.52 3.72
CA ASP A 59 -2.16 14.95 4.04
C ASP A 59 -2.21 15.17 5.56
N THR A 60 -3.07 14.43 6.27
CA THR A 60 -3.12 14.49 7.74
C THR A 60 -1.84 13.93 8.37
N TYR A 61 -1.30 12.80 7.88
CA TYR A 61 -0.02 12.27 8.35
C TYR A 61 1.09 13.33 8.28
N ALA A 62 1.24 13.96 7.11
CA ALA A 62 2.29 14.93 6.85
C ALA A 62 2.17 16.18 7.75
N ASP A 63 0.95 16.70 7.90
CA ASP A 63 0.67 17.85 8.77
C ASP A 63 0.99 17.53 10.24
N VAL A 64 0.48 16.40 10.73
CA VAL A 64 0.65 16.00 12.15
C VAL A 64 2.11 15.66 12.46
N LYS A 65 2.79 14.93 11.57
CA LYS A 65 4.24 14.68 11.69
C LYS A 65 5.01 16.00 11.81
N SER A 66 4.73 16.96 10.94
CA SER A 66 5.39 18.27 10.95
C SER A 66 5.16 19.03 12.26
N GLU A 67 3.94 19.03 12.79
CA GLU A 67 3.63 19.69 14.07
C GLU A 67 4.39 19.04 15.23
N ILE A 68 4.42 17.71 15.29
CA ILE A 68 5.08 16.98 16.37
C ILE A 68 6.61 17.20 16.33
N GLU A 69 7.22 17.09 15.15
CA GLU A 69 8.65 17.35 14.93
C GLU A 69 9.04 18.80 15.26
N ALA A 70 8.13 19.76 15.04
CA ALA A 70 8.33 21.15 15.41
C ALA A 70 8.15 21.43 16.92
N GLY A 71 7.69 20.44 17.70
CA GLY A 71 7.43 20.60 19.12
C GLY A 71 6.03 21.16 19.43
N ASN A 72 5.13 21.22 18.45
CA ASN A 72 3.77 21.73 18.61
C ASN A 72 2.78 20.66 19.10
N ASP A 73 1.60 21.11 19.52
CA ASP A 73 0.50 20.29 20.03
C ASP A 73 -0.47 19.95 18.88
N PRO A 74 -0.64 18.66 18.52
CA PRO A 74 -1.52 18.26 17.42
C PRO A 74 -3.00 18.11 17.82
N SER A 75 -3.38 18.35 19.08
CA SER A 75 -4.74 18.10 19.60
C SER A 75 -5.85 18.83 18.85
N ALA A 76 -5.55 19.98 18.24
CA ALA A 76 -6.49 20.72 17.39
C ALA A 76 -6.91 19.96 16.11
N GLN A 77 -6.20 18.88 15.75
CA GLN A 77 -6.44 18.08 14.55
C GLN A 77 -7.12 16.73 14.85
N GLN A 78 -7.66 16.53 16.07
CA GLN A 78 -8.18 15.23 16.52
C GLN A 78 -9.24 14.62 15.58
N ASP A 79 -10.16 15.43 15.06
CA ASP A 79 -11.17 14.96 14.10
C ASP A 79 -10.52 14.46 12.81
N ARG A 80 -9.58 15.24 12.25
CA ARG A 80 -8.81 14.86 11.05
C ARG A 80 -7.97 13.60 11.27
N ILE A 81 -7.38 13.46 12.46
CA ILE A 81 -6.60 12.28 12.86
C ILE A 81 -7.49 11.03 12.89
N THR A 82 -8.72 11.17 13.38
CA THR A 82 -9.69 10.07 13.40
C THR A 82 -10.12 9.68 11.99
N GLU A 83 -10.46 10.65 11.15
CA GLU A 83 -10.80 10.42 9.74
C GLU A 83 -9.64 9.77 8.97
N ALA A 84 -8.40 10.23 9.21
CA ALA A 84 -7.22 9.65 8.58
C ALA A 84 -6.97 8.20 9.02
N ARG A 85 -7.14 7.89 10.31
CA ARG A 85 -7.04 6.50 10.79
C ARG A 85 -8.07 5.60 10.13
N ASP A 86 -9.34 6.03 10.10
CA ASP A 86 -10.42 5.23 9.52
C ASP A 86 -10.17 4.99 8.02
N ALA A 87 -9.67 6.00 7.29
CA ALA A 87 -9.24 5.85 5.90
C ALA A 87 -8.04 4.89 5.73
N MET A 88 -7.08 4.87 6.67
CA MET A 88 -5.99 3.90 6.66
C MET A 88 -6.47 2.47 6.93
N GLU A 89 -7.45 2.27 7.83
CA GLU A 89 -8.05 0.96 8.08
C GLU A 89 -8.76 0.43 6.82
N GLU A 90 -9.47 1.30 6.10
CA GLU A 90 -10.08 0.97 4.80
C GLU A 90 -9.02 0.62 3.76
N ALA A 91 -7.97 1.46 3.62
CA ALA A 91 -6.88 1.22 2.69
C ALA A 91 -6.25 -0.16 2.94
N ARG A 92 -5.87 -0.44 4.18
CA ARG A 92 -5.29 -1.71 4.60
C ARG A 92 -6.18 -2.90 4.25
N SER A 93 -7.48 -2.81 4.50
CA SER A 93 -8.43 -3.88 4.16
C SER A 93 -8.44 -4.16 2.65
N ARG A 94 -8.37 -3.11 1.82
CA ARG A 94 -8.27 -3.27 0.36
C ARG A 94 -6.97 -3.93 -0.07
N LEU A 95 -5.87 -3.61 0.60
CA LEU A 95 -4.59 -4.23 0.28
C LEU A 95 -4.55 -5.71 0.70
N GLN A 96 -5.25 -6.08 1.78
CA GLN A 96 -5.46 -7.47 2.16
C GLN A 96 -6.32 -8.25 1.15
N GLU A 97 -7.38 -7.63 0.61
CA GLU A 97 -8.17 -8.20 -0.48
C GLU A 97 -7.30 -8.46 -1.71
N ALA A 98 -6.48 -7.48 -2.10
CA ALA A 98 -5.57 -7.62 -3.24
C ALA A 98 -4.56 -8.77 -3.04
N ASN A 99 -3.96 -8.86 -1.85
CA ASN A 99 -3.02 -9.92 -1.53
C ASN A 99 -3.68 -11.31 -1.54
N ALA A 100 -4.93 -11.40 -1.07
CA ALA A 100 -5.70 -12.63 -1.13
C ALA A 100 -5.93 -13.09 -2.58
N SER A 101 -6.35 -12.19 -3.48
CA SER A 101 -6.50 -12.51 -4.90
C SER A 101 -5.17 -13.00 -5.52
N LEU A 102 -4.06 -12.31 -5.28
CA LEU A 102 -2.74 -12.72 -5.82
C LEU A 102 -2.26 -14.07 -5.28
N SER A 103 -2.62 -14.41 -4.04
CA SER A 103 -2.22 -15.68 -3.43
C SER A 103 -2.75 -16.90 -4.19
N GLU A 104 -3.90 -16.76 -4.86
CA GLU A 104 -4.53 -17.83 -5.67
C GLU A 104 -3.66 -18.19 -6.90
N VAL A 105 -2.89 -17.23 -7.43
CA VAL A 105 -2.01 -17.44 -8.59
C VAL A 105 -0.93 -18.48 -8.33
N ASN A 106 -0.49 -18.63 -7.08
CA ASN A 106 0.57 -19.56 -6.70
C ASN A 106 0.20 -21.03 -6.97
N ASP A 107 -1.08 -21.36 -6.88
CA ASP A 107 -1.60 -22.72 -7.04
C ASP A 107 -1.96 -23.08 -8.50
N LEU A 108 -1.99 -22.09 -9.40
CA LEU A 108 -2.38 -22.28 -10.81
C LEU A 108 -1.24 -22.88 -11.64
N ASP A 109 -1.55 -23.65 -12.69
CA ASP A 109 -0.54 -24.15 -13.64
C ASP A 109 -0.25 -23.10 -14.73
N VAL A 110 0.42 -22.02 -14.33
CA VAL A 110 0.81 -20.88 -15.18
C VAL A 110 2.33 -20.73 -15.25
N ASP A 111 2.80 -19.84 -16.15
CA ASP A 111 4.21 -19.57 -16.33
C ASP A 111 4.90 -19.23 -14.98
N PRO A 112 6.07 -19.83 -14.66
CA PRO A 112 6.82 -19.51 -13.46
C PRO A 112 7.10 -18.01 -13.25
N ALA A 113 7.23 -17.23 -14.33
CA ALA A 113 7.40 -15.78 -14.26
C ALA A 113 6.14 -15.07 -13.71
N VAL A 114 4.94 -15.53 -14.09
CA VAL A 114 3.66 -15.01 -13.55
C VAL A 114 3.56 -15.28 -12.05
N LYS A 115 3.90 -16.50 -11.61
CA LYS A 115 3.92 -16.84 -10.18
C LYS A 115 4.92 -16.00 -9.39
N ARG A 116 6.13 -15.84 -9.96
CA ARG A 116 7.17 -15.04 -9.34
C ARG A 116 6.73 -13.58 -9.20
N TYR A 117 6.07 -13.04 -10.21
CA TYR A 117 5.50 -11.70 -10.18
C TYR A 117 4.45 -11.56 -9.08
N ALA A 118 3.44 -12.44 -9.07
CA ALA A 118 2.38 -12.42 -8.06
C ALA A 118 2.96 -12.51 -6.64
N SER A 119 3.90 -13.44 -6.40
CA SER A 119 4.57 -13.57 -5.09
C SER A 119 5.37 -12.32 -4.71
N THR A 120 6.14 -11.73 -5.64
CA THR A 120 6.94 -10.53 -5.34
C THR A 120 6.04 -9.33 -5.03
N LEU A 121 4.92 -9.21 -5.74
CA LEU A 121 3.93 -8.17 -5.52
C LEU A 121 3.19 -8.37 -4.19
N SER A 122 2.85 -9.61 -3.83
CA SER A 122 2.32 -9.97 -2.52
C SER A 122 3.27 -9.58 -1.39
N ASP A 123 4.57 -9.88 -1.51
CA ASP A 123 5.58 -9.50 -0.51
C ASP A 123 5.65 -7.97 -0.32
N ALA A 124 5.53 -7.21 -1.41
CA ALA A 124 5.49 -5.75 -1.36
C ALA A 124 4.22 -5.23 -0.65
N MET A 125 3.07 -5.85 -0.89
CA MET A 125 1.82 -5.53 -0.19
C MET A 125 1.91 -5.84 1.30
N GLU A 126 2.53 -6.95 1.69
CA GLU A 126 2.72 -7.28 3.10
C GLU A 126 3.63 -6.26 3.81
N ALA A 127 4.70 -5.82 3.15
CA ALA A 127 5.55 -4.74 3.66
C ALA A 127 4.76 -3.43 3.85
N GLN A 128 3.92 -3.08 2.87
CA GLN A 128 3.04 -1.91 2.94
C GLN A 128 2.01 -2.04 4.09
N ILE A 129 1.32 -3.18 4.22
CA ILE A 129 0.38 -3.44 5.31
C ILE A 129 1.07 -3.28 6.67
N SER A 130 2.31 -3.75 6.82
CA SER A 130 3.07 -3.58 8.05
C SER A 130 3.38 -2.10 8.36
N ALA A 131 3.66 -1.29 7.34
CA ALA A 131 3.88 0.15 7.50
C ALA A 131 2.59 0.87 7.92
N GLU A 132 1.47 0.49 7.30
CA GLU A 132 0.14 1.03 7.59
C GLU A 132 -0.35 0.66 8.99
N ASP A 133 -0.12 -0.58 9.43
CA ASP A 133 -0.41 -1.02 10.79
C ASP A 133 0.29 -0.13 11.83
N ARG A 134 1.55 0.22 11.57
CA ARG A 134 2.31 1.09 12.46
C ARG A 134 1.84 2.55 12.42
N GLU A 135 1.37 3.02 11.28
CA GLU A 135 0.76 4.35 11.18
C GLU A 135 -0.62 4.42 11.89
N ILE A 136 -1.41 3.36 11.81
CA ILE A 136 -2.65 3.23 12.57
C ILE A 136 -2.36 3.23 14.08
N GLU A 137 -1.29 2.56 14.52
CA GLU A 137 -0.80 2.63 15.90
C GLU A 137 -0.44 4.07 16.31
N PHE A 138 0.28 4.79 15.44
CA PHE A 138 0.57 6.21 15.65
C PHE A 138 -0.68 7.07 15.80
N TYR A 139 -1.69 6.91 14.94
CA TYR A 139 -2.95 7.64 15.11
C TYR A 139 -3.72 7.24 16.36
N THR A 140 -3.67 5.96 16.75
CA THR A 140 -4.29 5.47 17.98
C THR A 140 -3.66 6.16 19.20
N LEU A 141 -2.34 6.25 19.25
CA LEU A 141 -1.62 6.98 20.30
C LEU A 141 -2.05 8.45 20.38
N LEU A 142 -2.24 9.12 19.23
CA LEU A 142 -2.72 10.50 19.18
C LEU A 142 -4.18 10.67 19.59
N GLN A 143 -5.01 9.64 19.49
CA GLN A 143 -6.36 9.70 20.02
C GLN A 143 -6.39 9.53 21.54
N GLU A 144 -5.49 8.72 22.08
CA GLU A 144 -5.35 8.47 23.52
C GLU A 144 -4.68 9.63 24.26
N ASP A 145 -3.65 10.24 23.68
CA ASP A 145 -2.93 11.41 24.20
C ASP A 145 -2.80 12.51 23.12
N PRO A 146 -3.87 13.26 22.82
CA PRO A 146 -3.88 14.22 21.71
C PRO A 146 -2.88 15.36 21.83
N ALA A 147 -2.52 15.73 23.06
CA ALA A 147 -1.53 16.78 23.32
C ALA A 147 -0.11 16.22 23.48
N LEU A 148 0.06 14.89 23.43
CA LEU A 148 1.33 14.19 23.64
C LEU A 148 2.00 14.58 24.96
N GLU A 149 1.21 14.75 26.03
CA GLU A 149 1.74 15.15 27.33
C GLU A 149 2.69 14.10 27.91
N ASN A 150 2.41 12.82 27.64
CA ASN A 150 3.16 11.69 28.17
C ASN A 150 3.82 10.85 27.07
N ASN A 151 3.26 10.87 25.85
CA ASN A 151 3.64 9.92 24.79
C ASN A 151 4.42 10.55 23.63
N ARG A 152 4.97 11.76 23.80
CA ARG A 152 5.68 12.46 22.71
C ARG A 152 6.87 11.69 22.14
N GLN A 153 7.70 11.09 22.99
CA GLN A 153 8.86 10.35 22.51
C GLN A 153 8.44 9.10 21.74
N GLU A 154 7.43 8.39 22.24
CA GLU A 154 6.86 7.22 21.57
C GLU A 154 6.25 7.60 20.21
N ALA A 155 5.56 8.73 20.11
CA ALA A 155 5.04 9.25 18.84
C ALA A 155 6.17 9.51 17.83
N LEU A 156 7.30 10.09 18.26
CA LEU A 156 8.47 10.33 17.40
C LEU A 156 9.12 9.01 16.97
N ASP A 157 9.25 8.06 17.88
CA ASP A 157 9.81 6.73 17.59
C ASP A 157 8.91 5.98 16.59
N LEU A 158 7.58 6.08 16.70
CA LEU A 158 6.65 5.52 15.72
C LEU A 158 6.79 6.21 14.35
N LEU A 159 6.88 7.54 14.30
CA LEU A 159 7.07 8.28 13.03
C LEU A 159 8.36 7.88 12.29
N GLU A 160 9.44 7.63 13.02
CA GLU A 160 10.69 7.12 12.44
C GLU A 160 10.49 5.70 11.88
N GLN A 161 9.87 4.81 12.67
CA GLN A 161 9.62 3.43 12.25
C GLN A 161 8.67 3.35 11.04
N VAL A 162 7.61 4.15 11.02
CA VAL A 162 6.68 4.25 9.88
C VAL A 162 7.42 4.68 8.62
N GLY A 163 8.30 5.68 8.70
CA GLY A 163 9.14 6.08 7.57
C GLY A 163 10.01 4.95 7.05
N ASN A 164 10.72 4.26 7.94
CA ASN A 164 11.57 3.11 7.59
C ASN A 164 10.77 1.95 6.98
N ASP A 165 9.55 1.70 7.44
CA ASP A 165 8.70 0.63 6.93
C ASP A 165 8.15 0.97 5.53
N TYR A 166 7.76 2.22 5.26
CA TYR A 166 7.38 2.65 3.91
C TYR A 166 8.56 2.62 2.93
N GLU A 167 9.77 2.96 3.34
CA GLU A 167 10.96 2.82 2.49
C GLU A 167 11.21 1.35 2.08
N ARG A 168 10.93 0.39 2.97
CA ARG A 168 11.02 -1.05 2.64
C ARG A 168 9.92 -1.47 1.68
N ALA A 169 8.68 -1.00 1.90
CA ALA A 169 7.58 -1.27 1.00
C ALA A 169 7.86 -0.72 -0.41
N GLU A 170 8.39 0.50 -0.52
CA GLU A 170 8.80 1.10 -1.78
C GLU A 170 9.83 0.24 -2.52
N GLN A 171 10.88 -0.21 -1.83
CA GLN A 171 11.90 -1.10 -2.41
C GLN A 171 11.30 -2.41 -2.93
N ALA A 172 10.38 -3.02 -2.17
CA ALA A 172 9.70 -4.25 -2.60
C ALA A 172 8.82 -4.02 -3.85
N TYR A 173 8.12 -2.88 -3.94
CA TYR A 173 7.38 -2.54 -5.16
C TYR A 173 8.29 -2.27 -6.36
N GLU A 174 9.47 -1.67 -6.15
CA GLU A 174 10.48 -1.50 -7.21
C GLU A 174 10.97 -2.84 -7.75
N GLU A 175 11.14 -3.85 -6.89
CA GLU A 175 11.49 -5.22 -7.31
C GLU A 175 10.38 -5.86 -8.14
N ALA A 176 9.12 -5.77 -7.71
CA ALA A 176 7.97 -6.28 -8.46
C ALA A 176 7.84 -5.60 -9.83
N ARG A 177 8.06 -4.28 -9.89
CA ARG A 177 8.06 -3.51 -11.13
C ARG A 177 9.20 -3.90 -12.06
N THR A 178 10.41 -4.07 -11.53
CA THR A 178 11.57 -4.52 -12.31
C THR A 178 11.29 -5.86 -12.96
N LEU A 179 10.68 -6.79 -12.22
CA LEU A 179 10.30 -8.09 -12.75
C LEU A 179 9.28 -7.98 -13.90
N ALA A 180 8.28 -7.11 -13.76
CA ALA A 180 7.34 -6.84 -14.85
C ALA A 180 8.06 -6.26 -16.07
N ASP A 181 8.91 -5.25 -15.89
CA ASP A 181 9.65 -4.58 -16.97
C ASP A 181 10.62 -5.54 -17.70
N GLU A 182 11.25 -6.47 -16.99
CA GLU A 182 12.14 -7.50 -17.55
C GLU A 182 11.38 -8.60 -18.33
N ASN A 183 10.09 -8.78 -18.05
CA ASN A 183 9.26 -9.78 -18.66
C ASN A 183 8.04 -9.11 -19.31
N PRO A 184 8.22 -8.37 -20.43
CA PRO A 184 7.15 -7.62 -21.06
C PRO A 184 6.01 -8.50 -21.54
N ASP A 185 6.25 -9.80 -21.78
CA ASP A 185 5.20 -10.78 -22.10
C ASP A 185 4.29 -11.09 -20.89
N LEU A 186 4.68 -10.71 -19.67
CA LEU A 186 3.76 -10.63 -18.53
C LEU A 186 2.79 -9.46 -18.70
N ILE A 187 3.19 -8.39 -19.40
CA ILE A 187 2.45 -7.11 -19.56
C ILE A 187 1.69 -7.05 -20.88
N GLU A 188 2.16 -7.72 -21.93
CA GLU A 188 1.46 -7.80 -23.20
C GLU A 188 0.31 -8.79 -23.11
N ALA A 189 -0.91 -8.25 -23.32
CA ALA A 189 -2.06 -9.06 -23.68
C ALA A 189 -1.67 -9.92 -24.88
N THR A 190 -1.59 -11.24 -24.71
CA THR A 190 -1.40 -12.15 -25.84
C THR A 190 -2.57 -11.96 -26.80
N SER A 191 -2.32 -11.23 -27.89
CA SER A 191 -3.27 -10.88 -28.94
C SER A 191 -3.64 -12.06 -29.83
#